data_AF-Q4T327-F1
#
_entry.id   AF-Q4T327-F1
#
_cell.length_a   1.000
_cell.length_b   1.000
_cell.length_c   1.000
_cell.angle_alpha   90.00
_cell.angle_beta   90.00
_cell.angle_gamma   90.00
#
_symmetry.space_group_name_H-M   'P 1'
#
loop_
_entity.id
_entity.type
_entity.pdbx_description
1 polymer ?
#
loop_
_entity_poly.entity_id
_entity_poly.type
_entity_poly.pdbx_seq_one_letter_code
_entity_poly.pdbx_strand_id
1 'polypeptide(L)'
;SALCVYPLDELDRHFDSTRDLCYTNGGHLQGEGEVAYIEYEVKSSCANLPLNTIKAYPCGSDHTPSPMASRISQEAKAVLEMSSYHLTAVAVSVREGHSIVFLGDTKGNLHKVYLGQDGEAKVYANITIQLNSPINKDLLLDQNGRHIYIMTKNIVKKRPVAECEDHLDCQSCLSAKDPYCGWCVLQGRCCQRWECKQGSLQDQWLWSFKQTQQCLSIHHLSFYNISRGEKNNITISVKGLPSLGKGEAYSCFFQDTQTRATLTTTGVVCPTPDANSLPPIDYGDEFVVLTLSLRFMNVTVAETEFTFYNCTLVQQLSGHRPCQGCVSSRWGCKWCVHQHICTHKQICSKGVMIF
;
A
#
# COMPACT_ATOMS: atom_id res chain seq x y z
N SER A 1 -23.26 10.47 18.56
CA SER A 1 -23.46 9.06 18.13
C SER A 1 -22.14 8.34 18.22
N ALA A 2 -22.13 7.04 18.45
CA ALA A 2 -20.89 6.27 18.53
C ALA A 2 -20.96 5.03 17.64
N LEU A 3 -19.79 4.59 17.16
CA LEU A 3 -19.57 3.26 16.62
C LEU A 3 -18.96 2.41 17.73
N CYS A 4 -19.57 1.27 18.02
CA CYS A 4 -19.07 0.27 18.96
C CYS A 4 -18.88 -1.06 18.22
N VAL A 5 -17.94 -1.88 18.68
CA VAL A 5 -17.66 -3.21 18.14
C VAL A 5 -17.83 -4.21 19.27
N TYR A 6 -18.62 -5.26 19.03
CA TYR A 6 -18.87 -6.34 19.98
C TYR A 6 -18.32 -7.64 19.41
N PRO A 7 -17.24 -8.21 19.99
CA PRO A 7 -16.76 -9.53 19.62
C PRO A 7 -17.82 -10.59 19.93
N LEU A 8 -18.10 -11.48 18.96
CA LEU A 8 -19.12 -12.51 19.16
C LEU A 8 -18.75 -13.51 20.26
N ASP A 9 -17.46 -13.81 20.43
CA ASP A 9 -16.99 -14.72 21.47
C ASP A 9 -17.15 -14.15 22.90
N GLU A 10 -17.07 -12.83 23.07
CA GLU A 10 -17.39 -12.16 24.33
C GLU A 10 -18.89 -12.19 24.60
N LEU A 11 -19.70 -11.94 23.56
CA LEU A 11 -21.14 -11.96 23.65
C LEU A 11 -21.67 -13.37 23.97
N ASP A 12 -21.13 -14.40 23.31
CA ASP A 12 -21.46 -15.80 23.56
C ASP A 12 -21.10 -16.21 25.00
N ARG A 13 -19.92 -15.79 25.49
CA ARG A 13 -19.54 -15.99 26.91
C ARG A 13 -20.49 -15.30 27.88
N HIS A 14 -20.98 -14.10 27.54
CA HIS A 14 -21.95 -13.38 28.36
C HIS A 14 -23.31 -14.11 28.40
N PHE A 15 -23.76 -14.62 27.25
CA PHE A 15 -24.97 -15.44 27.18
C PHE A 15 -24.82 -16.76 27.96
N ASP A 16 -23.70 -17.46 27.78
CA ASP A 16 -23.41 -18.70 28.50
C ASP A 16 -23.34 -18.47 30.01
N SER A 17 -22.67 -17.40 30.46
CA SER A 17 -22.62 -17.02 31.88
C SER A 17 -24.02 -16.76 32.46
N THR A 18 -24.85 -16.03 31.71
CA THR A 18 -26.24 -15.74 32.12
C THR A 18 -27.07 -17.03 32.22
N ARG A 19 -26.95 -17.92 31.23
CA ARG A 19 -27.60 -19.24 31.25
C ARG A 19 -27.15 -20.05 32.46
N ASP A 20 -25.84 -20.18 32.65
CA ASP A 20 -25.26 -21.04 33.67
C ASP A 20 -25.66 -20.56 35.08
N LEU A 21 -25.67 -19.25 35.31
CA LEU A 21 -26.17 -18.64 36.56
C LEU A 21 -27.66 -18.95 36.77
N CYS A 22 -28.48 -18.81 35.73
CA CYS A 22 -29.91 -19.08 35.81
C CYS A 22 -30.21 -20.57 36.02
N TYR A 23 -29.36 -21.46 35.51
CA TYR A 23 -29.52 -22.90 35.69
C TYR A 23 -29.07 -23.39 37.05
N THR A 24 -28.02 -22.83 37.65
CA THR A 24 -27.33 -23.45 38.78
C THR A 24 -27.45 -22.71 40.10
N ASN A 25 -27.60 -21.38 40.06
CA ASN A 25 -27.54 -20.52 41.24
C ASN A 25 -28.82 -19.68 41.43
N GLY A 26 -29.93 -20.10 40.84
CA GLY A 26 -31.19 -19.35 40.88
C GLY A 26 -31.05 -17.94 40.31
N GLY A 27 -30.11 -17.75 39.37
CA GLY A 27 -29.84 -16.46 38.75
C GLY A 27 -28.99 -15.48 39.58
N HIS A 28 -28.53 -15.90 40.75
CA HIS A 28 -27.78 -15.02 41.67
C HIS A 28 -26.27 -15.16 41.50
N LEU A 29 -25.59 -14.02 41.43
CA LEU A 29 -24.14 -13.92 41.47
C LEU A 29 -23.70 -13.53 42.88
N GLN A 30 -22.66 -14.19 43.41
CA GLN A 30 -22.17 -13.91 44.76
C GLN A 30 -21.73 -12.45 44.90
N GLY A 31 -22.34 -11.73 45.85
CA GLY A 31 -22.03 -10.32 46.13
C GLY A 31 -22.75 -9.30 45.27
N GLU A 32 -23.40 -9.70 44.17
CA GLU A 32 -24.07 -8.78 43.22
C GLU A 32 -25.59 -9.00 43.12
N GLY A 33 -26.14 -10.00 43.80
CA GLY A 33 -27.58 -10.26 43.85
C GLY A 33 -28.08 -11.01 42.61
N GLU A 34 -29.36 -10.84 42.27
CA GLU A 34 -29.98 -11.45 41.09
C GLU A 34 -29.45 -10.78 39.81
N VAL A 35 -28.71 -11.54 39.00
CA VAL A 35 -28.12 -11.08 37.73
C VAL A 35 -28.88 -11.66 36.55
N ALA A 36 -29.14 -12.97 36.56
CA ALA A 36 -29.92 -13.62 35.52
C ALA A 36 -31.35 -13.83 36.01
N TYR A 37 -32.34 -13.54 35.16
CA TYR A 37 -33.75 -13.64 35.50
C TYR A 37 -34.57 -14.11 34.30
N ILE A 38 -35.82 -14.50 34.56
CA ILE A 38 -36.77 -14.87 33.51
C ILE A 38 -37.59 -13.65 33.11
N GLU A 39 -37.56 -13.32 31.82
CA GLU A 39 -38.25 -12.16 31.25
C GLU A 39 -39.64 -12.54 30.72
N TYR A 40 -40.48 -11.53 30.46
CA TYR A 40 -41.83 -11.65 29.88
C TYR A 40 -42.89 -12.28 30.80
N GLU A 41 -42.68 -12.21 32.13
CA GLU A 41 -43.68 -12.61 33.15
C GLU A 41 -44.26 -14.03 32.98
N VAL A 42 -43.47 -14.95 32.41
CA VAL A 42 -43.87 -16.36 32.28
C VAL A 42 -43.81 -17.07 33.63
N LYS A 43 -44.56 -18.17 33.79
CA LYS A 43 -44.51 -19.04 34.99
C LYS A 43 -43.24 -19.89 35.00
N SER A 44 -42.08 -19.25 35.01
CA SER A 44 -40.76 -19.88 35.11
C SER A 44 -39.87 -19.00 35.95
N SER A 45 -38.91 -19.61 36.66
CA SER A 45 -37.89 -18.91 37.43
C SER A 45 -36.54 -19.56 37.18
N CYS A 46 -35.47 -18.81 37.39
CA CYS A 46 -34.16 -19.43 37.51
C CYS A 46 -34.17 -20.48 38.63
N ALA A 47 -33.35 -21.50 38.47
CA ALA A 47 -33.40 -22.71 39.27
C ALA A 47 -32.00 -23.09 39.78
N ASN A 48 -31.95 -24.12 40.64
CA ASN A 48 -30.73 -24.74 41.14
C ASN A 48 -30.62 -26.17 40.60
N LEU A 49 -30.55 -26.29 39.28
CA LEU A 49 -30.44 -27.57 38.58
C LEU A 49 -29.04 -28.18 38.78
N PRO A 50 -28.91 -29.52 38.67
CA PRO A 50 -27.61 -30.19 38.73
C PRO A 50 -26.60 -29.63 37.73
N LEU A 51 -25.32 -29.54 38.11
CA LEU A 51 -24.25 -28.94 37.28
C LEU A 51 -24.07 -29.60 35.89
N ASN A 52 -24.43 -30.87 35.74
CA ASN A 52 -24.40 -31.55 34.45
C ASN A 52 -25.45 -30.99 33.45
N THR A 53 -26.45 -30.25 33.92
CA THR A 53 -27.47 -29.59 33.10
C THR A 53 -26.85 -28.63 32.09
N ILE A 54 -25.82 -27.87 32.47
CA ILE A 54 -25.12 -26.93 31.58
C ILE A 54 -24.62 -27.64 30.32
N LYS A 55 -23.99 -28.81 30.50
CA LYS A 55 -23.45 -29.61 29.38
C LYS A 55 -24.53 -30.39 28.64
N ALA A 56 -25.58 -30.82 29.33
CA ALA A 56 -26.66 -31.60 28.73
C ALA A 56 -27.59 -30.75 27.85
N TYR A 57 -27.78 -29.47 28.19
CA TYR A 57 -28.74 -28.57 27.53
C TYR A 57 -28.14 -27.19 27.23
N PRO A 58 -27.07 -27.09 26.42
CA PRO A 58 -26.45 -25.80 26.10
C PRO A 58 -27.38 -24.85 25.33
N CYS A 59 -28.31 -25.40 24.54
CA CYS A 59 -29.32 -24.65 23.80
C CYS A 59 -30.69 -24.61 24.50
N GLY A 60 -30.75 -25.02 25.77
CA GLY A 60 -32.00 -25.17 26.51
C GLY A 60 -32.85 -26.38 26.11
N SER A 61 -33.90 -26.61 26.89
CA SER A 61 -34.91 -27.66 26.72
C SER A 61 -36.21 -27.22 27.41
N ASP A 62 -37.32 -27.93 27.17
CA ASP A 62 -38.66 -27.59 27.69
C ASP A 62 -38.73 -27.54 29.23
N HIS A 63 -37.80 -28.20 29.90
CA HIS A 63 -37.73 -28.26 31.37
C HIS A 63 -36.68 -27.32 31.98
N THR A 64 -35.97 -26.55 31.15
CA THR A 64 -34.96 -25.60 31.61
C THR A 64 -35.55 -24.18 31.71
N PRO A 65 -35.06 -23.34 32.64
CA PRO A 65 -35.49 -21.95 32.75
C PRO A 65 -35.36 -21.19 31.42
N SER A 66 -36.44 -20.58 30.96
CA SER A 66 -36.51 -19.79 29.72
C SER A 66 -37.75 -18.90 29.72
N PRO A 67 -37.74 -17.72 29.06
CA PRO A 67 -36.61 -17.05 28.41
C PRO A 67 -35.76 -16.26 29.41
N MET A 68 -34.44 -16.36 29.28
CA MET A 68 -33.48 -15.76 30.21
C MET A 68 -33.03 -14.38 29.74
N ALA A 69 -32.88 -13.45 30.68
CA ALA A 69 -32.29 -12.14 30.49
C ALA A 69 -31.26 -11.85 31.59
N SER A 70 -30.39 -10.86 31.34
CA SER A 70 -29.34 -10.45 32.28
C SER A 70 -29.56 -8.99 32.69
N ARG A 71 -29.31 -8.67 33.98
CA ARG A 71 -29.25 -7.29 34.49
C ARG A 71 -27.90 -6.64 34.20
N ILE A 72 -26.87 -7.45 33.96
CA ILE A 72 -25.55 -6.95 33.58
C ILE A 72 -25.55 -6.69 32.07
N SER A 73 -25.32 -5.43 31.73
CA SER A 73 -25.23 -5.01 30.33
C SER A 73 -23.88 -5.40 29.74
N GLN A 74 -23.88 -5.82 28.47
CA GLN A 74 -22.63 -5.97 27.73
C GLN A 74 -22.13 -4.59 27.30
N GLU A 75 -21.02 -4.15 27.89
CA GLU A 75 -20.40 -2.87 27.58
C GLU A 75 -19.35 -3.01 26.49
N ALA A 76 -19.21 -1.98 25.66
CA ALA A 76 -18.12 -1.83 24.70
C ALA A 76 -17.70 -0.37 24.65
N LYS A 77 -16.39 -0.14 24.64
CA LYS A 77 -15.85 1.21 24.43
C LYS A 77 -16.11 1.64 22.98
N ALA A 78 -16.59 2.86 22.80
CA ALA A 78 -16.75 3.44 21.48
C ALA A 78 -15.40 3.48 20.75
N VAL A 79 -15.36 2.93 19.54
CA VAL A 79 -14.18 3.00 18.66
C VAL A 79 -14.13 4.34 17.91
N LEU A 80 -15.29 4.94 17.67
CA LEU A 80 -15.41 6.25 17.05
C LEU A 80 -16.61 7.00 17.63
N GLU A 81 -16.42 8.26 18.00
CA GLU A 81 -17.49 9.16 18.39
C GLU A 81 -17.69 10.24 17.33
N MET A 82 -18.95 10.47 16.95
CA MET A 82 -19.34 11.50 15.99
C MET A 82 -20.34 12.44 16.67
N SER A 83 -19.91 13.68 16.91
CA SER A 83 -20.70 14.73 17.57
C SER A 83 -21.51 15.57 16.58
N SER A 84 -20.95 15.87 15.41
CA SER A 84 -21.57 16.77 14.43
C SER A 84 -22.86 16.23 13.81
N TYR A 85 -22.97 14.90 13.67
CA TYR A 85 -24.09 14.26 12.97
C TYR A 85 -24.53 12.96 13.66
N HIS A 86 -25.80 12.62 13.43
CA HIS A 86 -26.34 11.35 13.89
C HIS A 86 -26.05 10.24 12.88
N LEU A 87 -25.40 9.17 13.34
CA LEU A 87 -25.15 7.97 12.54
C LEU A 87 -26.46 7.20 12.35
N THR A 88 -26.72 6.72 11.13
CA THR A 88 -27.99 6.05 10.77
C THR A 88 -27.80 4.66 10.18
N ALA A 89 -26.64 4.35 9.62
CA ALA A 89 -26.38 3.09 8.94
C ALA A 89 -24.92 2.65 9.12
N VAL A 90 -24.68 1.34 9.03
CA VAL A 90 -23.34 0.74 9.12
C VAL A 90 -23.23 -0.42 8.14
N ALA A 91 -22.11 -0.49 7.43
CA ALA A 91 -21.71 -1.65 6.64
C ALA A 91 -20.21 -1.90 6.82
N VAL A 92 -19.78 -3.15 6.79
CA VAL A 92 -18.38 -3.52 7.05
C VAL A 92 -17.84 -4.31 5.87
N SER A 93 -16.64 -3.94 5.43
CA SER A 93 -15.85 -4.65 4.42
C SER A 93 -14.53 -5.09 5.04
N VAL A 94 -14.27 -6.39 5.03
CA VAL A 94 -13.00 -6.96 5.51
C VAL A 94 -12.09 -7.28 4.33
N ARG A 95 -10.84 -6.82 4.35
CA ARG A 95 -9.83 -7.07 3.32
C ARG A 95 -8.48 -7.37 3.96
N GLU A 96 -8.00 -8.60 3.79
CA GLU A 96 -6.67 -9.06 4.19
C GLU A 96 -6.21 -8.55 5.57
N GLY A 97 -7.03 -8.75 6.60
CA GLY A 97 -6.70 -8.37 7.98
C GLY A 97 -7.01 -6.92 8.36
N HIS A 98 -7.67 -6.16 7.48
CA HIS A 98 -8.14 -4.81 7.74
C HIS A 98 -9.66 -4.73 7.63
N SER A 99 -10.28 -3.91 8.47
CA SER A 99 -11.72 -3.66 8.45
C SER A 99 -11.98 -2.22 8.03
N ILE A 100 -12.74 -2.05 6.95
CA ILE A 100 -13.25 -0.75 6.53
C ILE A 100 -14.74 -0.70 6.86
N VAL A 101 -15.15 0.32 7.60
CA VAL A 101 -16.53 0.57 7.99
C VAL A 101 -17.06 1.75 7.21
N PHE A 102 -18.23 1.56 6.60
CA PHE A 102 -19.01 2.59 5.97
C PHE A 102 -20.11 3.02 6.92
N LEU A 103 -20.17 4.30 7.25
CA LEU A 103 -21.16 4.87 8.14
C LEU A 103 -22.02 5.88 7.39
N GLY A 104 -23.34 5.70 7.43
CA GLY A 104 -24.28 6.70 6.94
C GLY A 104 -24.70 7.67 8.05
N ASP A 105 -24.99 8.92 7.71
CA ASP A 105 -25.50 9.91 8.66
C ASP A 105 -26.86 10.54 8.26
N THR A 106 -27.42 11.32 9.18
CA THR A 106 -28.69 12.05 9.01
C THR A 106 -28.65 13.19 7.99
N LYS A 107 -27.46 13.60 7.53
CA LYS A 107 -27.28 14.66 6.53
C LYS A 107 -27.04 14.11 5.13
N GLY A 108 -26.98 12.79 4.99
CA GLY A 108 -26.77 12.11 3.72
C GLY A 108 -25.32 11.96 3.33
N ASN A 109 -24.40 11.97 4.30
CA ASN A 109 -23.00 11.69 4.07
C ASN A 109 -22.64 10.25 4.41
N LEU A 110 -21.79 9.67 3.57
CA LEU A 110 -21.15 8.39 3.78
C LEU A 110 -19.72 8.62 4.26
N HIS A 111 -19.43 8.19 5.48
CA HIS A 111 -18.09 8.22 6.06
C HIS A 111 -17.42 6.87 5.85
N LYS A 112 -16.17 6.86 5.37
CA LYS A 112 -15.34 5.66 5.32
C LYS A 112 -14.35 5.71 6.48
N VAL A 113 -14.35 4.65 7.28
CA VAL A 113 -13.58 4.54 8.51
C VAL A 113 -12.70 3.30 8.41
N TYR A 114 -11.40 3.48 8.58
CA TYR A 114 -10.45 2.39 8.71
C TYR A 114 -10.35 2.00 10.18
N LEU A 115 -10.52 0.71 10.47
CA LEU A 115 -10.26 0.12 11.79
C LEU A 115 -8.93 -0.64 11.71
N GLY A 116 -7.91 -0.08 12.36
CA GLY A 116 -6.57 -0.67 12.45
C GLY A 116 -6.48 -1.80 13.45
N GLN A 117 -5.40 -2.58 13.36
CA GLN A 117 -5.14 -3.72 14.26
C GLN A 117 -4.90 -3.29 15.71
N ASP A 118 -4.41 -2.05 15.92
CA ASP A 118 -4.15 -1.49 17.24
C ASP A 118 -5.42 -0.93 17.93
N GLY A 119 -6.60 -1.17 17.34
CA GLY A 119 -7.88 -0.62 17.80
C GLY A 119 -8.12 0.84 17.42
N GLU A 120 -7.22 1.46 16.66
CA GLU A 120 -7.36 2.83 16.17
C GLU A 120 -8.42 2.90 15.06
N ALA A 121 -9.41 3.78 15.22
CA ALA A 121 -10.40 4.08 14.20
C ALA A 121 -10.09 5.43 13.56
N LYS A 122 -9.97 5.46 12.23
CA LYS A 122 -9.67 6.67 11.48
C LYS A 122 -10.68 6.89 10.36
N VAL A 123 -11.42 8.00 10.43
CA VAL A 123 -12.19 8.48 9.29
C VAL A 123 -11.20 8.99 8.25
N TYR A 124 -11.18 8.38 7.06
CA TYR A 124 -10.24 8.75 5.99
C TYR A 124 -10.94 9.37 4.77
N ALA A 125 -12.25 9.19 4.63
CA ALA A 125 -13.03 9.83 3.59
C ALA A 125 -14.45 10.16 4.06
N ASN A 126 -15.00 11.25 3.55
CA ASN A 126 -16.38 11.67 3.76
C ASN A 126 -16.98 12.10 2.42
N ILE A 127 -18.11 11.52 2.04
CA ILE A 127 -18.73 11.68 0.72
C ILE A 127 -20.20 12.03 0.90
N THR A 128 -20.63 13.20 0.44
CA THR A 128 -22.04 13.55 0.38
C THR A 128 -22.73 12.78 -0.74
N ILE A 129 -23.73 11.97 -0.40
CA ILE A 129 -24.52 11.18 -1.34
C ILE A 129 -25.72 11.97 -1.83
N GLN A 130 -26.46 12.55 -0.89
CA GLN A 130 -27.56 13.47 -1.16
C GLN A 130 -27.73 14.40 0.04
N LEU A 131 -27.53 15.69 -0.18
CA LEU A 131 -27.59 16.69 0.88
C LEU A 131 -28.96 16.68 1.59
N ASN A 132 -28.93 16.67 2.93
CA ASN A 132 -30.11 16.71 3.81
C ASN A 132 -31.07 15.52 3.65
N SER A 133 -30.58 14.38 3.17
CA SER A 133 -31.37 13.15 3.06
C SER A 133 -30.67 12.02 3.83
N PRO A 134 -31.21 11.59 4.99
CA PRO A 134 -30.58 10.53 5.80
C PRO A 134 -30.31 9.26 4.99
N ILE A 135 -29.15 8.65 5.21
CA ILE A 135 -28.85 7.33 4.64
C ILE A 135 -29.65 6.27 5.39
N ASN A 136 -30.34 5.41 4.64
CA ASN A 136 -31.13 4.29 5.16
C ASN A 136 -30.20 3.23 5.78
N LYS A 137 -30.69 2.52 6.81
CA LYS A 137 -30.02 1.42 7.50
C LYS A 137 -29.57 0.31 6.56
N ASP A 138 -30.29 0.10 5.46
CA ASP A 138 -29.97 -0.90 4.41
C ASP A 138 -28.79 -0.44 3.53
N LEU A 139 -27.62 -0.30 4.16
CA LEU A 139 -26.35 0.01 3.51
C LEU A 139 -25.64 -1.31 3.19
N LEU A 140 -25.50 -1.65 1.92
CA LEU A 140 -25.10 -3.01 1.51
C LEU A 140 -23.93 -3.00 0.54
N LEU A 141 -23.02 -3.95 0.70
CA LEU A 141 -21.96 -4.24 -0.28
C LEU A 141 -22.46 -5.26 -1.31
N ASP A 142 -21.95 -5.20 -2.53
CA ASP A 142 -22.16 -6.29 -3.51
C ASP A 142 -21.43 -7.57 -3.08
N GLN A 143 -21.74 -8.69 -3.74
CA GLN A 143 -21.18 -10.02 -3.38
C GLN A 143 -19.65 -10.04 -3.36
N ASN A 144 -19.01 -9.24 -4.20
CA ASN A 144 -17.55 -9.15 -4.30
C ASN A 144 -16.97 -8.01 -3.43
N GLY A 145 -17.83 -7.25 -2.74
CA GLY A 145 -17.54 -5.99 -2.07
C GLY A 145 -16.72 -5.00 -2.88
N ARG A 146 -16.99 -4.89 -4.19
CA ARG A 146 -16.44 -3.86 -5.09
C ARG A 146 -17.29 -2.60 -5.07
N HIS A 147 -18.59 -2.74 -4.79
CA HIS A 147 -19.52 -1.62 -4.76
C HIS A 147 -20.33 -1.62 -3.47
N ILE A 148 -20.75 -0.42 -3.08
CA ILE A 148 -21.71 -0.17 -2.02
C ILE A 148 -22.99 0.42 -2.62
N TYR A 149 -24.13 -0.14 -2.21
CA TYR A 149 -25.47 0.35 -2.52
C TYR A 149 -25.93 1.21 -1.35
N ILE A 150 -26.17 2.48 -1.64
CA ILE A 150 -26.52 3.49 -0.66
C ILE A 150 -27.92 3.99 -0.99
N MET A 151 -28.83 3.83 -0.03
CA MET A 151 -30.21 4.23 -0.18
C MET A 151 -30.49 5.45 0.70
N THR A 152 -31.26 6.39 0.16
CA THR A 152 -31.89 7.45 0.94
C THR A 152 -33.41 7.34 0.80
N LYS A 153 -34.17 8.35 1.25
CA LYS A 153 -35.63 8.35 1.12
C LYS A 153 -36.13 8.17 -0.32
N ASN A 154 -35.40 8.67 -1.32
CA ASN A 154 -35.89 8.76 -2.69
C ASN A 154 -34.89 8.34 -3.77
N ILE A 155 -33.66 7.96 -3.43
CA ILE A 155 -32.68 7.46 -4.41
C ILE A 155 -31.97 6.20 -3.91
N VAL A 156 -31.51 5.40 -4.86
CA VAL A 156 -30.51 4.35 -4.66
C VAL A 156 -29.30 4.68 -5.51
N LYS A 157 -28.13 4.74 -4.90
CA LYS A 157 -26.86 5.04 -5.57
C LYS A 157 -25.90 3.87 -5.39
N LYS A 158 -25.43 3.30 -6.50
CA LYS A 158 -24.31 2.36 -6.52
C LYS A 158 -23.00 3.14 -6.64
N ARG A 159 -22.05 2.91 -5.75
CA ARG A 159 -20.69 3.50 -5.84
C ARG A 159 -19.61 2.44 -5.68
N PRO A 160 -18.46 2.57 -6.35
CA PRO A 160 -17.30 1.75 -6.02
C PRO A 160 -16.85 2.02 -4.58
N VAL A 161 -16.27 1.01 -3.94
CA VAL A 161 -15.72 1.15 -2.58
C VAL A 161 -14.47 2.04 -2.54
N ALA A 162 -13.76 2.12 -3.67
CA ALA A 162 -12.61 3.00 -3.87
C ALA A 162 -12.39 3.22 -5.37
N GLU A 163 -11.92 4.42 -5.71
CA GLU A 163 -11.64 4.88 -7.06
C GLU A 163 -10.13 4.84 -7.36
N CYS A 164 -9.47 3.69 -7.11
CA CYS A 164 -8.01 3.59 -7.23
C CYS A 164 -7.50 3.88 -8.64
N GLU A 165 -8.26 3.53 -9.68
CA GLU A 165 -7.89 3.71 -11.09
C GLU A 165 -7.79 5.19 -11.52
N ASP A 166 -8.34 6.12 -10.73
CA ASP A 166 -8.21 7.56 -10.97
C ASP A 166 -6.78 8.07 -10.73
N HIS A 167 -5.94 7.27 -10.04
CA HIS A 167 -4.55 7.59 -9.76
C HIS A 167 -3.61 6.95 -10.80
N LEU A 168 -3.10 7.77 -11.70
CA LEU A 168 -2.37 7.32 -12.89
C LEU A 168 -0.89 7.04 -12.66
N ASP A 169 -0.34 7.48 -11.53
CA ASP A 169 1.06 7.33 -11.19
C ASP A 169 1.23 6.88 -9.72
N CYS A 170 2.43 6.40 -9.40
CA CYS A 170 2.70 5.88 -8.07
C CYS A 170 2.57 6.94 -6.98
N GLN A 171 2.99 8.18 -7.24
CA GLN A 171 2.94 9.25 -6.24
C GLN A 171 1.49 9.61 -5.93
N SER A 172 0.67 9.83 -6.95
CA SER A 172 -0.77 10.10 -6.77
C SER A 172 -1.49 8.95 -6.08
N CYS A 173 -1.17 7.70 -6.42
CA CYS A 173 -1.74 6.51 -5.79
C CYS A 173 -1.39 6.42 -4.29
N LEU A 174 -0.13 6.62 -3.92
CA LEU A 174 0.31 6.58 -2.52
C LEU A 174 -0.14 7.81 -1.72
N SER A 175 -0.45 8.92 -2.39
CA SER A 175 -0.97 10.14 -1.79
C SER A 175 -2.48 10.06 -1.51
N ALA A 176 -3.20 9.17 -2.19
CA ALA A 176 -4.62 8.93 -1.98
C ALA A 176 -4.97 8.53 -0.54
N LYS A 177 -4.03 7.83 0.14
CA LYS A 177 -4.21 7.30 1.50
C LYS A 177 -5.57 6.60 1.65
N ASP A 178 -5.91 5.72 0.71
CA ASP A 178 -7.13 4.89 0.75
C ASP A 178 -6.74 3.43 1.05
N PRO A 179 -7.27 2.81 2.13
CA PRO A 179 -6.96 1.43 2.50
C PRO A 179 -7.18 0.39 1.39
N TYR A 180 -8.06 0.65 0.43
CA TYR A 180 -8.28 -0.25 -0.70
C TYR A 180 -7.21 -0.13 -1.78
N CYS A 181 -6.50 0.99 -1.86
CA CYS A 181 -5.63 1.34 -2.98
C CYS A 181 -4.16 1.12 -2.68
N GLY A 182 -3.44 0.76 -3.74
CA GLY A 182 -1.99 0.64 -3.74
C GLY A 182 -1.44 0.48 -5.15
N TRP A 183 -0.14 0.70 -5.28
CA TRP A 183 0.54 0.71 -6.56
C TRP A 183 1.04 -0.69 -6.92
N CYS A 184 0.50 -1.28 -8.00
CA CYS A 184 0.98 -2.56 -8.52
C CYS A 184 2.23 -2.33 -9.37
N VAL A 185 3.41 -2.55 -8.77
CA VAL A 185 4.71 -2.09 -9.28
C VAL A 185 4.98 -2.57 -10.71
N LEU A 186 4.80 -3.86 -10.97
CA LEU A 186 5.09 -4.47 -12.27
C LEU A 186 4.00 -4.24 -13.33
N GLN A 187 2.82 -3.75 -12.92
CA GLN A 187 1.74 -3.39 -13.84
C GLN A 187 1.67 -1.88 -14.09
N GLY A 188 2.37 -1.06 -13.29
CA GLY A 188 2.43 0.39 -13.46
C GLY A 188 1.08 1.08 -13.30
N ARG A 189 0.26 0.62 -12.35
CA ARG A 189 -1.08 1.19 -12.12
C ARG A 189 -1.49 1.13 -10.65
N CYS A 190 -2.35 2.06 -10.25
CA CYS A 190 -3.02 2.02 -8.96
C CYS A 190 -4.24 1.11 -9.03
N CYS A 191 -4.36 0.17 -8.09
CA CYS A 191 -5.47 -0.79 -8.08
C CYS A 191 -5.70 -1.37 -6.68
N GLN A 192 -6.77 -2.15 -6.54
CA GLN A 192 -6.93 -2.99 -5.36
C GLN A 192 -5.92 -4.14 -5.37
N ARG A 193 -5.57 -4.65 -4.19
CA ARG A 193 -4.52 -5.67 -4.06
C ARG A 193 -4.82 -6.96 -4.85
N TRP A 194 -6.07 -7.43 -4.81
CA TRP A 194 -6.50 -8.64 -5.53
C TRP A 194 -6.55 -8.46 -7.05
N GLU A 195 -6.58 -7.21 -7.55
CA GLU A 195 -6.49 -6.92 -8.98
C GLU A 195 -5.03 -6.97 -9.48
N CYS A 196 -4.04 -6.89 -8.58
CA CYS A 196 -2.64 -7.01 -8.90
C CYS A 196 -2.25 -8.49 -9.01
N LYS A 197 -1.82 -8.96 -10.19
CA LYS A 197 -1.55 -10.39 -10.50
C LYS A 197 -0.70 -11.12 -9.46
N GLN A 198 0.24 -10.40 -8.82
CA GLN A 198 1.13 -10.93 -7.78
C GLN A 198 1.03 -10.12 -6.48
N GLY A 199 -0.08 -9.40 -6.25
CA GLY A 199 -0.23 -8.48 -5.13
C GLY A 199 -0.09 -9.12 -3.74
N SER A 200 -0.30 -10.43 -3.62
CA SER A 200 -0.09 -11.17 -2.38
C SER A 200 1.39 -11.37 -2.03
N LEU A 201 2.30 -11.30 -3.01
CA LEU A 201 3.73 -11.39 -2.76
C LEU A 201 4.30 -10.08 -2.22
N GLN A 202 5.41 -10.17 -1.50
CA GLN A 202 6.09 -9.02 -0.95
C GLN A 202 6.55 -8.06 -2.06
N ASP A 203 6.46 -6.76 -1.78
CA ASP A 203 6.93 -5.65 -2.62
C ASP A 203 6.28 -5.52 -4.02
N GLN A 204 5.33 -6.38 -4.38
CA GLN A 204 4.56 -6.29 -5.65
C GLN A 204 3.49 -5.20 -5.64
N TRP A 205 2.91 -4.93 -4.46
CA TRP A 205 1.83 -3.97 -4.28
C TRP A 205 2.13 -3.03 -3.12
N LEU A 206 2.36 -1.76 -3.43
CA LEU A 206 2.72 -0.74 -2.44
C LEU A 206 1.44 -0.15 -1.84
N TRP A 207 1.15 -0.47 -0.59
CA TRP A 207 -0.09 -0.05 0.06
C TRP A 207 -0.12 1.46 0.32
N SER A 208 -1.15 2.16 -0.18
CA SER A 208 -1.23 3.62 -0.06
C SER A 208 -1.45 4.11 1.37
N PHE A 209 -2.09 3.31 2.22
CA PHE A 209 -2.42 3.69 3.60
C PHE A 209 -1.25 3.57 4.58
N LYS A 210 -0.14 2.92 4.18
CA LYS A 210 1.05 2.82 5.01
C LYS A 210 1.84 4.13 4.99
N GLN A 211 2.05 4.73 6.17
CA GLN A 211 2.68 6.05 6.29
C GLN A 211 4.12 6.11 5.74
N THR A 212 4.90 5.05 5.92
CA THR A 212 6.30 4.96 5.49
C THR A 212 6.47 4.48 4.05
N GLN A 213 5.37 4.26 3.33
CA GLN A 213 5.42 3.74 1.97
C GLN A 213 5.78 4.86 0.98
N GLN A 214 6.75 4.57 0.13
CA GLN A 214 7.19 5.44 -0.96
C GLN A 214 7.29 4.66 -2.26
N CYS A 215 7.28 5.38 -3.38
CA CYS A 215 7.53 4.81 -4.69
C CYS A 215 8.96 4.29 -4.80
N LEU A 216 9.17 3.30 -5.67
CA LEU A 216 10.50 2.78 -5.92
C LEU A 216 11.36 3.86 -6.59
N SER A 217 12.57 4.00 -6.09
CA SER A 217 13.58 4.90 -6.64
C SER A 217 14.94 4.21 -6.63
N ILE A 218 15.81 4.65 -7.53
CA ILE A 218 17.19 4.18 -7.56
C ILE A 218 17.91 4.82 -6.36
N HIS A 219 18.30 3.99 -5.39
CA HIS A 219 18.96 4.44 -4.17
C HIS A 219 20.47 4.63 -4.40
N HIS A 220 21.07 3.79 -5.25
CA HIS A 220 22.51 3.82 -5.47
C HIS A 220 22.86 3.30 -6.86
N LEU A 221 23.81 3.97 -7.50
CA LEU A 221 24.48 3.53 -8.72
C LEU A 221 25.97 3.34 -8.45
N SER A 222 26.58 2.28 -8.99
CA SER A 222 28.04 2.11 -8.94
C SER A 222 28.79 3.23 -9.69
N PHE A 223 28.16 3.80 -10.72
CA PHE A 223 28.66 4.93 -11.50
C PHE A 223 27.49 5.86 -11.83
N TYR A 224 27.70 7.18 -11.76
CA TYR A 224 26.71 8.18 -12.20
C TYR A 224 27.06 8.80 -13.56
N ASN A 225 28.29 8.56 -14.00
CA ASN A 225 28.78 9.00 -15.29
C ASN A 225 29.75 7.97 -15.88
N ILE A 226 29.86 7.96 -17.21
CA ILE A 226 30.85 7.15 -17.90
C ILE A 226 31.24 7.78 -19.25
N SER A 227 32.45 7.51 -19.70
CA SER A 227 32.88 7.92 -21.05
C SER A 227 32.04 7.21 -22.11
N ARG A 228 31.61 7.96 -23.12
CA ARG A 228 30.81 7.46 -24.24
C ARG A 228 31.56 6.35 -24.97
N GLY A 229 30.94 5.17 -25.05
CA GLY A 229 31.51 3.99 -25.71
C GLY A 229 32.34 3.07 -24.82
N GLU A 230 32.56 3.44 -23.56
CA GLU A 230 33.17 2.55 -22.58
C GLU A 230 32.22 1.40 -22.22
N LYS A 231 32.73 0.16 -22.23
CA LYS A 231 31.99 -1.03 -21.85
C LYS A 231 32.19 -1.33 -20.37
N ASN A 232 31.13 -1.20 -19.59
CA ASN A 232 31.15 -1.48 -18.17
C ASN A 232 29.78 -2.00 -17.69
N ASN A 233 29.75 -2.56 -16.48
CA ASN A 233 28.54 -3.03 -15.82
C ASN A 233 28.18 -2.06 -14.69
N ILE A 234 27.00 -1.46 -14.79
CA ILE A 234 26.46 -0.53 -13.80
C ILE A 234 25.59 -1.32 -12.84
N THR A 235 25.97 -1.34 -11.56
CA THR A 235 25.14 -1.90 -10.49
C THR A 235 24.14 -0.85 -10.03
N ILE A 236 22.85 -1.21 -10.05
CA ILE A 236 21.72 -0.37 -9.68
C ILE A 236 21.02 -1.01 -8.47
N SER A 237 20.98 -0.29 -7.35
CA SER A 237 20.31 -0.73 -6.13
C SER A 237 18.95 -0.07 -6.01
N VAL A 238 17.89 -0.88 -5.91
CA VAL A 238 16.51 -0.42 -5.75
C VAL A 238 15.91 -1.14 -4.54
N LYS A 239 15.57 -0.39 -3.49
CA LYS A 239 15.00 -0.97 -2.26
C LYS A 239 13.58 -1.45 -2.52
N GLY A 240 13.29 -2.70 -2.15
CA GLY A 240 11.97 -3.31 -2.38
C GLY A 240 11.69 -3.62 -3.85
N LEU A 241 12.72 -3.94 -4.64
CA LEU A 241 12.53 -4.37 -6.02
C LEU A 241 11.77 -5.71 -6.05
N PRO A 242 10.62 -5.81 -6.76
CA PRO A 242 9.83 -7.03 -6.77
C PRO A 242 10.60 -8.24 -7.34
N SER A 243 10.34 -9.42 -6.78
CA SER A 243 10.84 -10.67 -7.34
C SER A 243 10.10 -11.02 -8.64
N LEU A 244 10.83 -11.59 -9.61
CA LEU A 244 10.28 -11.99 -10.90
C LEU A 244 10.10 -13.52 -10.97
N GLY A 245 9.18 -13.96 -11.82
CA GLY A 245 8.98 -15.37 -12.15
C GLY A 245 10.11 -15.97 -12.97
N LYS A 246 10.06 -17.30 -13.20
CA LYS A 246 11.06 -18.00 -14.01
C LYS A 246 11.01 -17.49 -15.47
N GLY A 247 12.16 -17.04 -15.99
CA GLY A 247 12.31 -16.57 -17.35
C GLY A 247 12.02 -15.07 -17.56
N GLU A 248 11.51 -14.39 -16.54
CA GLU A 248 11.29 -12.96 -16.53
C GLU A 248 12.58 -12.19 -16.18
N ALA A 249 12.75 -10.99 -16.73
CA ALA A 249 13.90 -10.15 -16.46
C ALA A 249 13.54 -8.67 -16.53
N TYR A 250 14.18 -7.87 -15.69
CA TYR A 250 14.21 -6.43 -15.85
C TYR A 250 15.08 -6.03 -17.05
N SER A 251 14.87 -4.82 -17.55
CA SER A 251 15.72 -4.19 -18.56
C SER A 251 16.07 -2.78 -18.14
N CYS A 252 17.30 -2.36 -18.42
CA CYS A 252 17.72 -0.98 -18.26
C CYS A 252 17.53 -0.26 -19.58
N PHE A 253 16.97 0.95 -19.51
CA PHE A 253 16.79 1.82 -20.65
C PHE A 253 17.59 3.10 -20.41
N PHE A 254 18.57 3.35 -21.26
CA PHE A 254 19.28 4.62 -21.34
C PHE A 254 18.55 5.48 -22.37
N GLN A 255 17.58 6.26 -21.89
CA GLN A 255 16.55 6.88 -22.71
C GLN A 255 15.77 5.82 -23.51
N ASP A 256 16.10 5.61 -24.79
CA ASP A 256 15.45 4.63 -25.66
C ASP A 256 16.27 3.35 -25.89
N THR A 257 17.54 3.31 -25.44
CA THR A 257 18.40 2.15 -25.66
C THR A 257 18.25 1.12 -24.55
N GLN A 258 17.74 -0.07 -24.92
CA GLN A 258 17.55 -1.18 -23.99
C GLN A 258 18.83 -2.00 -23.81
N THR A 259 19.15 -2.34 -22.56
CA THR A 259 20.10 -3.40 -22.19
C THR A 259 19.47 -4.37 -21.20
N ARG A 260 19.79 -5.66 -21.35
CA ARG A 260 19.23 -6.71 -20.48
C ARG A 260 19.86 -6.63 -19.10
N ALA A 261 19.03 -6.58 -18.06
CA ALA A 261 19.49 -6.55 -16.69
C ALA A 261 19.71 -7.97 -16.13
N THR A 262 20.72 -8.12 -15.26
CA THR A 262 20.91 -9.32 -14.44
C THR A 262 20.55 -9.01 -13.00
N LEU A 263 19.67 -9.83 -12.41
CA LEU A 263 19.24 -9.67 -11.02
C LEU A 263 20.39 -9.93 -10.05
N THR A 264 20.48 -9.09 -9.01
CA THR A 264 21.39 -9.26 -7.88
C THR A 264 20.59 -9.34 -6.58
N THR A 265 21.28 -9.48 -5.44
CA THR A 265 20.62 -9.54 -4.12
C THR A 265 19.96 -8.23 -3.71
N THR A 266 20.44 -7.09 -4.22
CA THR A 266 19.99 -5.74 -3.81
C THR A 266 19.41 -4.90 -4.95
N GLY A 267 19.32 -5.45 -6.16
CA GLY A 267 18.81 -4.76 -7.33
C GLY A 267 19.18 -5.47 -8.63
N VAL A 268 19.83 -4.75 -9.55
CA VAL A 268 20.23 -5.29 -10.86
C VAL A 268 21.62 -4.81 -11.29
N VAL A 269 22.21 -5.51 -12.26
CA VAL A 269 23.40 -5.08 -12.99
C VAL A 269 23.04 -4.94 -14.46
N CYS A 270 23.44 -3.81 -15.07
CA CYS A 270 23.15 -3.50 -16.46
C CYS A 270 24.42 -3.13 -17.21
N PRO A 271 24.69 -3.74 -18.39
CA PRO A 271 25.81 -3.33 -19.22
C PRO A 271 25.53 -1.97 -19.87
N THR A 272 26.59 -1.21 -20.11
CA THR A 272 26.50 0.05 -20.85
C THR A 272 26.20 -0.19 -22.34
N PRO A 273 25.36 0.65 -22.95
CA PRO A 273 24.99 0.54 -24.36
C PRO A 273 26.18 0.86 -25.28
N ASP A 274 26.01 0.58 -26.57
CA ASP A 274 27.00 1.00 -27.59
C ASP A 274 26.97 2.51 -27.80
N ALA A 275 28.12 3.09 -28.14
CA ALA A 275 28.22 4.54 -28.41
C ALA A 275 27.29 5.00 -29.55
N ASN A 276 27.03 4.11 -30.52
CA ASN A 276 26.22 4.39 -31.69
C ASN A 276 24.71 4.35 -31.40
N SER A 277 24.29 3.66 -30.34
CA SER A 277 22.89 3.61 -29.92
C SER A 277 22.47 4.80 -29.04
N LEU A 278 23.44 5.51 -28.47
CA LEU A 278 23.18 6.69 -27.63
C LEU A 278 22.87 7.93 -28.47
N PRO A 279 22.01 8.85 -28.02
CA PRO A 279 21.78 10.13 -28.71
C PRO A 279 23.08 10.92 -28.82
N PRO A 280 23.28 11.73 -29.88
CA PRO A 280 24.50 12.53 -30.03
C PRO A 280 24.64 13.55 -28.89
N ILE A 281 25.88 13.98 -28.63
CA ILE A 281 26.15 15.13 -27.76
C ILE A 281 25.96 16.39 -28.60
N ASP A 282 25.25 17.38 -28.07
CA ASP A 282 24.93 18.63 -28.78
C ASP A 282 26.19 19.42 -29.13
N TYR A 283 26.09 20.24 -30.19
CA TYR A 283 27.22 21.03 -30.65
C TYR A 283 27.59 22.09 -29.61
N GLY A 284 28.84 22.08 -29.17
CA GLY A 284 29.33 22.96 -28.11
C GLY A 284 29.36 22.29 -26.72
N ASP A 285 28.81 21.08 -26.59
CA ASP A 285 28.83 20.32 -25.35
C ASP A 285 29.84 19.17 -25.36
N GLU A 286 30.19 18.71 -24.16
CA GLU A 286 31.14 17.64 -23.87
C GLU A 286 30.50 16.40 -23.23
N PHE A 287 29.18 16.46 -22.95
CA PHE A 287 28.42 15.44 -22.26
C PHE A 287 26.93 15.47 -22.65
N VAL A 288 26.22 14.39 -22.36
CA VAL A 288 24.76 14.29 -22.48
C VAL A 288 24.20 13.62 -21.23
N VAL A 289 23.11 14.17 -20.69
CA VAL A 289 22.38 13.59 -19.56
C VAL A 289 21.17 12.83 -20.10
N LEU A 290 21.05 11.56 -19.72
CA LEU A 290 19.98 10.66 -20.15
C LEU A 290 19.17 10.20 -18.95
N THR A 291 17.90 9.89 -19.18
CA THR A 291 17.09 9.18 -18.19
C THR A 291 17.44 7.69 -18.21
N LEU A 292 18.10 7.21 -17.16
CA LEU A 292 18.26 5.79 -16.89
C LEU A 292 17.01 5.27 -16.19
N SER A 293 16.24 4.41 -16.87
CA SER A 293 15.04 3.79 -16.31
C SER A 293 15.19 2.27 -16.19
N LEU A 294 14.85 1.73 -15.03
CA LEU A 294 14.69 0.30 -14.81
C LEU A 294 13.25 -0.09 -15.13
N ARG A 295 13.07 -0.99 -16.10
CA ARG A 295 11.74 -1.37 -16.58
C ARG A 295 11.49 -2.86 -16.48
N PHE A 296 10.25 -3.22 -16.20
CA PHE A 296 9.71 -4.57 -16.41
C PHE A 296 8.76 -4.52 -17.60
N MET A 297 9.15 -5.18 -18.71
CA MET A 297 8.51 -4.98 -20.01
C MET A 297 8.44 -3.47 -20.34
N ASN A 298 7.23 -2.92 -20.47
CA ASN A 298 7.00 -1.51 -20.80
C ASN A 298 6.73 -0.61 -19.58
N VAL A 299 6.78 -1.18 -18.36
CA VAL A 299 6.50 -0.45 -17.13
C VAL A 299 7.79 0.06 -16.52
N THR A 300 7.90 1.37 -16.33
CA THR A 300 8.99 1.99 -15.59
C THR A 300 8.80 1.76 -14.09
N VAL A 301 9.78 1.11 -13.47
CA VAL A 301 9.77 0.77 -12.03
C VAL A 301 10.47 1.84 -11.21
N ALA A 302 11.63 2.31 -11.69
CA ALA A 302 12.40 3.38 -11.09
C ALA A 302 13.25 4.06 -12.16
N GLU A 303 13.57 5.33 -11.96
CA GLU A 303 14.38 6.10 -12.89
C GLU A 303 15.28 7.11 -12.18
N THR A 304 16.33 7.54 -12.88
CA THR A 304 17.30 8.55 -12.43
C THR A 304 18.01 9.14 -13.64
N GLU A 305 18.71 10.25 -13.45
CA GLU A 305 19.62 10.79 -14.46
C GLU A 305 20.94 10.01 -14.49
N PHE A 306 21.50 9.84 -15.69
CA PHE A 306 22.80 9.22 -15.93
C PHE A 306 23.55 9.98 -17.03
N THR A 307 24.83 10.24 -16.83
CA THR A 307 25.61 11.09 -17.73
C THR A 307 26.62 10.34 -18.59
N PHE A 308 26.65 10.61 -19.89
CA PHE A 308 27.73 10.18 -20.78
C PHE A 308 28.57 11.37 -21.20
N TYR A 309 29.89 11.31 -21.00
CA TYR A 309 30.82 12.37 -21.42
C TYR A 309 31.79 11.90 -22.51
N ASN A 310 32.44 12.83 -23.20
CA ASN A 310 33.44 12.50 -24.23
C ASN A 310 34.67 13.41 -24.12
N CYS A 311 35.80 12.85 -23.65
CA CYS A 311 37.06 13.57 -23.51
C CYS A 311 37.62 14.13 -24.83
N THR A 312 37.28 13.53 -25.97
CA THR A 312 37.71 14.07 -27.27
C THR A 312 36.98 15.39 -27.59
N LEU A 313 35.73 15.55 -27.14
CA LEU A 313 35.01 16.82 -27.27
C LEU A 313 35.57 17.89 -26.32
N VAL A 314 35.93 17.51 -25.09
CA VAL A 314 36.62 18.41 -24.14
C VAL A 314 37.85 19.03 -24.79
N GLN A 315 38.68 18.22 -25.46
CA GLN A 315 39.84 18.71 -26.21
C GLN A 315 39.46 19.71 -27.31
N GLN A 316 38.42 19.43 -28.08
CA GLN A 316 37.97 20.31 -29.17
C GLN A 316 37.47 21.67 -28.64
N LEU A 317 36.75 21.66 -27.52
CA LEU A 317 36.20 22.87 -26.88
C LEU A 317 37.26 23.69 -26.17
N SER A 318 38.40 23.09 -25.80
CA SER A 318 39.50 23.74 -25.08
C SER A 318 40.36 24.69 -25.94
N GLY A 319 40.03 24.85 -27.23
CA GLY A 319 40.65 25.83 -28.13
C GLY A 319 42.18 25.73 -28.19
N HIS A 320 42.88 26.85 -27.92
CA HIS A 320 44.34 26.93 -27.99
C HIS A 320 45.06 26.24 -26.82
N ARG A 321 44.35 25.76 -25.79
CA ARG A 321 44.95 25.13 -24.60
C ARG A 321 44.35 23.73 -24.34
N PRO A 322 44.44 22.79 -25.30
CA PRO A 322 43.77 21.49 -25.20
C PRO A 322 44.30 20.61 -24.06
N CYS A 323 45.60 20.66 -23.77
CA CYS A 323 46.17 19.94 -22.65
C CYS A 323 45.63 20.46 -21.32
N GLN A 324 45.64 21.78 -21.12
CA GLN A 324 45.16 22.40 -19.88
C GLN A 324 43.67 22.13 -19.67
N GLY A 325 42.85 22.30 -20.71
CA GLY A 325 41.41 22.05 -20.63
C GLY A 325 41.06 20.57 -20.39
N CYS A 326 41.84 19.65 -20.96
CA CYS A 326 41.68 18.22 -20.73
C CYS A 326 41.89 17.82 -19.26
N VAL A 327 43.03 18.23 -18.67
CA VAL A 327 43.37 17.87 -17.28
C VAL A 327 42.53 18.65 -16.25
N SER A 328 42.05 19.85 -16.61
CA SER A 328 41.10 20.60 -15.78
C SER A 328 39.65 20.12 -15.92
N SER A 329 39.40 19.10 -16.75
CA SER A 329 38.04 18.62 -17.00
C SER A 329 37.43 18.01 -15.75
N ARG A 330 36.19 18.39 -15.44
CA ARG A 330 35.40 17.77 -14.35
C ARG A 330 35.16 16.28 -14.52
N TRP A 331 35.36 15.74 -15.73
CA TRP A 331 35.18 14.33 -16.06
C TRP A 331 36.42 13.47 -15.74
N GLY A 332 37.52 14.08 -15.26
CA GLY A 332 38.76 13.35 -14.97
C GLY A 332 39.47 12.83 -16.21
N CYS A 333 39.34 13.55 -17.32
CA CYS A 333 40.03 13.24 -18.57
C CYS A 333 41.55 13.40 -18.42
N LYS A 334 42.30 12.63 -19.21
CA LYS A 334 43.76 12.52 -19.12
C LYS A 334 44.40 12.88 -20.46
N TRP A 335 45.54 13.56 -20.43
CA TRP A 335 46.21 14.01 -21.64
C TRP A 335 47.37 13.08 -22.02
N CYS A 336 47.35 12.57 -23.25
CA CYS A 336 48.43 11.79 -23.82
C CYS A 336 49.42 12.70 -24.56
N VAL A 337 50.57 12.97 -23.95
CA VAL A 337 51.53 14.00 -24.39
C VAL A 337 51.98 13.79 -25.83
N HIS A 338 52.40 12.58 -26.17
CA HIS A 338 52.96 12.27 -27.49
C HIS A 338 51.90 12.04 -28.57
N GLN A 339 50.66 11.82 -28.17
CA GLN A 339 49.54 11.59 -29.10
C GLN A 339 48.75 12.88 -29.35
N HIS A 340 48.92 13.88 -28.48
CA HIS A 340 48.12 15.10 -28.46
C HIS A 340 46.61 14.82 -28.40
N ILE A 341 46.23 13.82 -27.59
CA ILE A 341 44.84 13.36 -27.43
C ILE A 341 44.42 13.40 -25.97
N CYS A 342 43.23 13.93 -25.71
CA CYS A 342 42.50 13.84 -24.46
C CYS A 342 41.65 12.56 -24.42
N THR A 343 41.83 11.75 -23.38
CA THR A 343 41.23 10.41 -23.28
C THR A 343 40.75 10.11 -21.86
N HIS A 344 39.75 9.24 -21.73
CA HIS A 344 39.33 8.68 -20.44
C HIS A 344 40.12 7.42 -20.05
N LYS A 345 40.89 6.85 -20.99
CA LYS A 345 41.63 5.60 -20.78
C LYS A 345 42.72 5.78 -19.73
N GLN A 346 43.01 4.71 -19.00
CA GLN A 346 44.05 4.71 -17.97
C GLN A 346 45.48 4.74 -18.54
N ILE A 347 45.67 4.36 -19.81
CA ILE A 347 46.98 4.23 -20.45
C ILE A 347 46.95 4.84 -21.86
N CYS A 348 47.97 5.61 -22.21
CA CYS A 348 48.21 6.13 -23.57
C CYS A 348 48.89 5.05 -24.42
N SER A 349 48.60 4.97 -25.71
CA SER A 349 49.25 3.97 -26.57
C SER A 349 50.74 4.25 -26.78
N LYS A 350 51.18 5.50 -26.59
CA LYS A 350 52.59 5.92 -26.64
C LYS A 350 52.89 7.00 -25.59
N GLY A 351 53.90 6.73 -24.77
CA GLY A 351 54.58 7.68 -23.89
C GLY A 351 53.79 8.17 -22.67
N VAL A 352 54.12 9.38 -22.19
CA VAL A 352 53.72 9.90 -20.88
C VAL A 352 52.29 10.45 -20.87
N MET A 353 51.59 10.22 -19.76
CA MET A 353 50.24 10.72 -19.46
C MET A 353 50.30 11.81 -18.38
N ILE A 354 49.50 12.86 -18.54
CA ILE A 354 49.33 13.94 -17.55
C ILE A 354 47.89 13.86 -17.03
N PHE A 355 47.75 14.02 -15.71
CA PHE A 355 46.49 13.99 -14.97
C PHE A 355 46.07 15.39 -14.57
#